data_AF-A0A1V6Q444-F1
#
_entry.id   AF-A0A1V6Q444-F1
#
_cell.length_a   1.000
_cell.length_b   1.000
_cell.length_c   1.000
_cell.angle_alpha   90.00
_cell.angle_beta   90.00
_cell.angle_gamma   90.00
#
_symmetry.space_group_name_H-M   'P 1'
#
loop_
_entity.id
_entity.type
_entity.pdbx_description
1 polymer ?
#
loop_
_entity_poly.entity_id
_entity_poly.type
_entity_poly.pdbx_seq_one_letter_code
_entity_poly.pdbx_strand_id
1 'polypeptide(L)'
;MAPGAERTLDLPRILCLHGGGTNAQIFRAQCRVIRAHLADSFRLVFADAPFPFQPGPDVTPVYSDWGSFRAWLPRPDMMELNVDRIDGCISAAMRADDQAGATGQWAGLIGFSQGASLAASLLLRQQRDNESQASSWGMGCSVKNPSPGYRFAVLFAGRGPLMDMGSSGDNTQFGSDLLRLPTIHA
;
A
#
# COMPACT_ATOMS: atom_id res chain seq x y z
N MET A 1 -12.08 -22.06 -4.36
CA MET A 1 -11.51 -21.35 -3.19
C MET A 1 -10.31 -22.14 -2.69
N ALA A 2 -9.21 -21.47 -2.31
CA ALA A 2 -8.03 -22.17 -1.79
C ALA A 2 -8.30 -22.65 -0.34
N PRO A 3 -8.07 -23.94 -0.02
CA PRO A 3 -8.29 -24.48 1.32
C PRO A 3 -7.35 -23.78 2.32
N GLY A 4 -7.92 -22.93 3.17
CA GLY A 4 -7.18 -22.11 4.14
C GLY A 4 -7.56 -20.63 4.15
N ALA A 5 -8.22 -20.11 3.10
CA ALA A 5 -8.65 -18.71 3.06
C ALA A 5 -9.70 -18.34 4.12
N GLU A 6 -10.51 -19.31 4.56
CA GLU A 6 -11.53 -19.14 5.61
C GLU A 6 -10.94 -19.08 7.02
N ARG A 7 -9.77 -19.70 7.25
CA ARG A 7 -9.13 -19.78 8.58
C ARG A 7 -8.45 -18.50 9.03
N THR A 8 -8.42 -17.47 8.19
CA THR A 8 -7.72 -16.22 8.47
C THR A 8 -8.61 -14.99 8.38
N LEU A 9 -9.94 -15.16 8.32
CA LEU A 9 -10.86 -14.05 8.06
C LEU A 9 -10.90 -13.04 9.22
N ASP A 10 -10.71 -13.51 10.45
CA ASP A 10 -10.64 -12.73 11.68
C ASP A 10 -9.24 -12.20 11.98
N LEU A 11 -8.19 -12.74 11.34
CA LEU A 11 -6.81 -12.33 11.58
C LEU A 11 -6.57 -10.88 11.12
N PRO A 12 -5.71 -10.13 11.85
CA PRO A 12 -5.29 -8.80 11.43
C PRO A 12 -4.71 -8.79 10.01
N ARG A 13 -5.03 -7.76 9.24
CA ARG A 13 -4.73 -7.68 7.81
C ARG A 13 -3.53 -6.79 7.53
N ILE A 14 -2.68 -7.23 6.61
CA ILE A 14 -1.57 -6.44 6.08
C ILE A 14 -1.81 -6.22 4.60
N LEU A 15 -1.83 -4.96 4.18
CA LEU A 15 -1.93 -4.60 2.77
C LEU A 15 -0.53 -4.64 2.13
N CYS A 16 -0.41 -5.39 1.04
CA CYS A 16 0.83 -5.65 0.33
C CYS A 16 0.86 -4.89 -1.01
N LEU A 17 1.86 -4.02 -1.17
CA LEU A 17 2.05 -3.11 -2.30
C LEU A 17 3.29 -3.51 -3.10
N HIS A 18 3.07 -3.95 -4.34
CA HIS A 18 4.12 -4.46 -5.22
C HIS A 18 5.02 -3.35 -5.79
N GLY A 19 6.20 -3.70 -6.33
CA GLY A 19 7.09 -2.75 -7.02
C GLY A 19 6.59 -2.34 -8.41
N GLY A 20 7.27 -1.40 -9.07
CA GLY A 20 6.97 -1.06 -10.47
C GLY A 20 7.30 -2.22 -11.41
N GLY A 21 6.46 -2.49 -12.40
CA GLY A 21 6.69 -3.54 -13.40
C GLY A 21 6.40 -4.95 -12.91
N THR A 22 5.57 -5.08 -11.88
CA THR A 22 5.02 -6.35 -11.37
C THR A 22 3.51 -6.18 -11.12
N ASN A 23 2.86 -7.12 -10.44
CA ASN A 23 1.44 -7.06 -10.10
C ASN A 23 1.17 -7.82 -8.79
N ALA A 24 -0.08 -7.79 -8.32
CA ALA A 24 -0.49 -8.44 -7.08
C ALA A 24 -0.20 -9.95 -7.08
N GLN A 25 -0.41 -10.64 -8.20
CA GLN A 25 -0.17 -12.08 -8.33
C GLN A 25 1.32 -12.43 -8.19
N ILE A 26 2.18 -11.72 -8.91
CA ILE A 26 3.64 -11.93 -8.86
C ILE A 26 4.15 -11.58 -7.46
N PHE A 27 3.70 -10.47 -6.88
CA PHE A 27 4.14 -10.10 -5.52
C PHE A 27 3.69 -11.12 -4.48
N ARG A 28 2.47 -11.67 -4.62
CA ARG A 28 1.99 -12.79 -3.80
C ARG A 28 2.88 -14.03 -3.91
N ALA A 29 3.44 -14.32 -5.09
CA ALA A 29 4.39 -15.42 -5.29
C ALA A 29 5.77 -15.09 -4.70
N GLN A 30 6.27 -13.86 -4.87
CA GLN A 30 7.51 -13.38 -4.28
C GLN A 30 7.47 -13.43 -2.74
N CYS A 31 6.33 -13.11 -2.14
CA CYS A 31 6.10 -13.19 -0.69
C CYS A 31 5.82 -14.60 -0.17
N ARG A 32 6.10 -15.70 -0.91
CA ARG A 32 5.76 -17.07 -0.48
C ARG A 32 6.26 -17.42 0.92
N VAL A 33 7.49 -17.03 1.25
CA VAL A 33 8.14 -17.34 2.54
C VAL A 33 7.52 -16.49 3.66
N ILE A 34 7.40 -15.18 3.44
CA ILE A 34 6.74 -14.26 4.37
C ILE A 34 5.31 -14.73 4.66
N ARG A 35 4.55 -15.08 3.62
CA ARG A 35 3.16 -15.55 3.76
C ARG A 35 3.06 -16.85 4.56
N ALA A 36 4.02 -17.75 4.42
CA ALA A 36 4.05 -18.98 5.21
C ALA A 36 4.32 -18.70 6.69
N HIS A 37 5.29 -17.83 7.00
CA HIS A 37 5.63 -17.48 8.38
C HIS A 37 4.55 -16.65 9.10
N LEU A 38 3.76 -15.88 8.36
CA LEU A 38 2.71 -15.03 8.92
C LEU A 38 1.31 -15.66 8.89
N ALA A 39 1.16 -16.87 8.34
CA ALA A 39 -0.15 -17.46 8.04
C ALA A 39 -1.10 -17.59 9.25
N ASP A 40 -0.54 -17.81 10.44
CA ASP A 40 -1.29 -18.01 11.68
C ASP A 40 -1.48 -16.71 12.49
N SER A 41 -0.93 -15.59 12.02
CA SER A 41 -0.96 -14.32 12.76
C SER A 41 -1.51 -13.15 11.95
N PHE A 42 -1.36 -13.19 10.63
CA PHE A 42 -1.81 -12.14 9.73
C PHE A 42 -2.39 -12.70 8.43
N ARG A 43 -3.39 -11.98 7.93
CA ARG A 43 -3.89 -12.16 6.57
C ARG A 43 -3.22 -11.14 5.64
N LEU A 44 -2.60 -11.62 4.56
CA LEU A 44 -1.96 -10.75 3.56
C LEU A 44 -2.89 -10.49 2.37
N VAL A 45 -3.14 -9.22 2.07
CA VAL A 45 -3.99 -8.75 0.97
C VAL A 45 -3.15 -7.99 -0.04
N PHE A 46 -3.16 -8.40 -1.30
CA PHE A 46 -2.28 -7.85 -2.34
C PHE A 46 -3.09 -6.96 -3.28
N ALA A 47 -2.68 -5.70 -3.41
CA ALA A 47 -3.35 -4.75 -4.29
C ALA A 47 -2.61 -4.59 -5.62
N ASP A 48 -3.37 -4.40 -6.70
CA ASP A 48 -2.83 -4.08 -8.02
C ASP A 48 -2.78 -2.58 -8.27
N ALA A 49 -1.64 -2.12 -8.78
CA ALA A 49 -1.43 -0.72 -9.07
C ALA A 49 -2.20 -0.26 -10.34
N PRO A 50 -2.52 1.04 -10.46
CA PRO A 50 -3.43 1.51 -11.49
C PRO A 50 -2.79 1.62 -12.89
N PHE A 51 -1.49 1.88 -12.99
CA PHE A 51 -0.85 2.26 -14.24
C PHE A 51 -0.20 1.06 -14.94
N PRO A 52 -0.47 0.81 -16.22
CA PRO A 52 0.28 -0.18 -17.01
C PRO A 52 1.78 0.14 -17.04
N PHE A 53 2.62 -0.88 -16.95
CA PHE A 53 4.08 -0.73 -16.96
C PHE A 53 4.75 -1.84 -17.78
N GLN A 54 6.01 -1.65 -18.18
CA GLN A 54 6.80 -2.78 -18.69
C GLN A 54 7.19 -3.71 -17.53
N PRO A 55 7.43 -5.01 -17.75
CA PRO A 55 8.01 -5.85 -16.72
C PRO A 55 9.34 -5.26 -16.22
N GLY A 56 9.61 -5.39 -14.93
CA GLY A 56 10.94 -5.10 -14.38
C GLY A 56 12.00 -6.04 -14.98
N PRO A 57 13.29 -5.65 -15.00
CA PRO A 57 14.35 -6.45 -15.60
C PRO A 57 14.45 -7.86 -15.01
N ASP A 58 14.19 -8.00 -13.70
CA ASP A 58 14.24 -9.28 -12.98
C ASP A 58 12.93 -10.08 -13.03
N VAL A 59 11.87 -9.53 -13.66
CA VAL A 59 10.54 -10.16 -13.71
C VAL A 59 10.41 -11.06 -14.94
N THR A 60 10.89 -10.59 -16.09
CA THR A 60 10.75 -11.27 -17.39
C THR A 60 11.27 -12.71 -17.42
N PRO A 61 12.41 -13.07 -16.78
CA PRO A 61 12.94 -14.44 -16.86
C PRO A 61 12.05 -15.52 -16.23
N VAL A 62 11.18 -15.15 -15.28
CA VAL A 62 10.36 -16.11 -14.50
C VAL A 62 8.86 -15.87 -14.67
N TYR A 63 8.46 -14.65 -14.97
CA TYR A 63 7.05 -14.21 -14.93
C TYR A 63 6.61 -13.54 -16.24
N SER A 64 7.27 -13.81 -17.37
CA SER A 64 6.92 -13.24 -18.69
C SER A 64 5.43 -13.39 -19.01
N ASP A 65 4.87 -14.56 -18.68
CA ASP A 65 3.50 -14.93 -19.03
C ASP A 65 2.48 -14.53 -17.95
N TRP A 66 2.95 -13.85 -16.89
CA TRP A 66 2.14 -13.44 -15.74
C TRP A 66 1.77 -11.95 -15.80
N GLY A 67 1.85 -11.33 -16.99
CA GLY A 67 1.30 -10.00 -17.22
C GLY A 67 -0.21 -9.94 -16.92
N SER A 68 -0.85 -8.78 -16.75
CA SER A 68 -0.45 -7.39 -16.96
C SER A 68 0.47 -6.81 -15.88
N PHE A 69 1.58 -6.18 -16.26
CA PHE A 69 2.49 -5.49 -15.33
C PHE A 69 2.03 -4.06 -15.05
N ARG A 70 2.20 -3.63 -13.80
CA ARG A 70 1.62 -2.41 -13.24
C ARG A 70 2.62 -1.61 -12.41
N ALA A 71 2.33 -0.34 -12.19
CA ALA A 71 3.10 0.58 -11.36
C ALA A 71 2.17 1.56 -10.61
N TRP A 72 2.61 2.00 -9.44
CA TRP A 72 1.96 2.99 -8.58
C TRP A 72 2.26 4.42 -8.99
N LEU A 73 3.47 4.70 -9.49
CA LEU A 73 3.78 5.94 -10.18
C LEU A 73 3.63 5.73 -11.68
N PRO A 74 3.13 6.74 -12.41
CA PRO A 74 3.22 6.72 -13.85
C PRO A 74 4.70 6.82 -14.27
N ARG A 75 4.97 6.54 -15.54
CA ARG A 75 6.32 6.71 -16.07
C ARG A 75 6.71 8.19 -16.06
N PRO A 76 8.01 8.54 -15.98
CA PRO A 76 8.47 9.93 -15.92
C PRO A 76 8.00 10.81 -17.09
N ASP A 77 7.67 10.22 -18.23
CA ASP A 77 7.14 10.85 -19.44
C ASP A 77 5.60 11.04 -19.44
N MET A 78 4.90 10.46 -18.47
CA MET A 78 3.43 10.43 -18.40
C MET A 78 2.93 11.09 -17.12
N MET A 79 2.50 12.36 -17.22
CA MET A 79 1.52 13.09 -16.38
C MET A 79 1.59 13.03 -14.83
N GLU A 80 0.94 14.00 -14.19
CA GLU A 80 0.86 14.17 -12.74
C GLU A 80 0.37 12.91 -11.99
N LEU A 81 0.85 12.74 -10.75
CA LEU A 81 0.44 11.66 -9.85
C LEU A 81 -1.08 11.71 -9.61
N ASN A 82 -1.81 10.68 -10.04
CA ASN A 82 -3.25 10.58 -9.79
C ASN A 82 -3.50 9.78 -8.51
N VAL A 83 -3.53 10.49 -7.38
CA VAL A 83 -3.76 9.93 -6.04
C VAL A 83 -5.12 9.23 -5.94
N ASP A 84 -6.19 9.80 -6.51
CA ASP A 84 -7.55 9.21 -6.48
C ASP A 84 -7.58 7.82 -7.11
N ARG A 85 -6.85 7.62 -8.20
CA ARG A 85 -6.76 6.33 -8.88
C ARG A 85 -5.99 5.29 -8.05
N ILE A 86 -4.94 5.72 -7.35
CA ILE A 86 -4.17 4.87 -6.42
C ILE A 86 -5.06 4.46 -5.24
N ASP A 87 -5.73 5.41 -4.62
CA ASP A 87 -6.66 5.16 -3.51
C ASP A 87 -7.82 4.26 -3.93
N GLY A 88 -8.34 4.42 -5.15
CA GLY A 88 -9.37 3.56 -5.73
C GLY A 88 -8.92 2.11 -5.85
N CYS A 89 -7.69 1.85 -6.30
CA CYS A 89 -7.11 0.52 -6.39
C CYS A 89 -6.90 -0.13 -5.01
N ILE A 90 -6.37 0.63 -4.04
CA ILE A 90 -6.21 0.17 -2.66
C ILE A 90 -7.56 -0.18 -2.05
N SER A 91 -8.53 0.74 -2.15
CA SER A 91 -9.88 0.56 -1.61
C SER A 91 -10.61 -0.60 -2.28
N ALA A 92 -10.37 -0.86 -3.58
CA ALA A 92 -10.93 -2.01 -4.27
C ALA A 92 -10.37 -3.33 -3.71
N ALA A 93 -9.07 -3.42 -3.45
CA ALA A 93 -8.45 -4.61 -2.85
C ALA A 93 -8.98 -4.85 -1.42
N MET A 94 -9.12 -3.78 -0.63
CA MET A 94 -9.66 -3.87 0.73
C MET A 94 -11.12 -4.32 0.73
N ARG A 95 -11.97 -3.70 -0.10
CA ARG A 95 -13.39 -4.06 -0.24
C ARG A 95 -13.58 -5.48 -0.75
N ALA A 96 -12.75 -5.93 -1.68
CA ALA A 96 -12.82 -7.30 -2.18
C ALA A 96 -12.53 -8.31 -1.06
N ASP A 97 -11.60 -7.99 -0.15
CA ASP A 97 -11.30 -8.83 1.01
C ASP A 97 -12.41 -8.80 2.07
N ASP A 98 -13.01 -7.62 2.32
CA ASP A 98 -14.20 -7.49 3.18
C ASP A 98 -15.38 -8.30 2.61
N GLN A 99 -15.63 -8.21 1.29
CA GLN A 99 -16.67 -8.98 0.58
C GLN A 99 -16.40 -10.49 0.59
N ALA A 100 -15.15 -10.90 0.73
CA ALA A 100 -14.79 -12.30 0.95
C ALA A 100 -15.00 -12.77 2.41
N GLY A 101 -15.54 -11.89 3.28
CA GLY A 101 -15.90 -12.20 4.67
C GLY A 101 -14.83 -11.87 5.70
N ALA A 102 -13.75 -11.16 5.32
CA ALA A 102 -12.71 -10.80 6.27
C ALA A 102 -13.19 -9.68 7.23
N THR A 103 -12.91 -9.86 8.52
CA THR A 103 -13.34 -8.97 9.61
C THR A 103 -12.18 -8.40 10.42
N GLY A 104 -10.99 -8.98 10.29
CA GLY A 104 -9.79 -8.51 10.99
C GLY A 104 -9.47 -7.05 10.69
N GLN A 105 -8.87 -6.35 11.65
CA GLN A 105 -8.49 -4.94 11.44
C GLN A 105 -7.28 -4.81 10.52
N TRP A 106 -7.21 -3.74 9.73
CA TRP A 106 -6.02 -3.42 8.92
C TRP A 106 -4.88 -2.99 9.84
N ALA A 107 -3.92 -3.88 10.07
CA ALA A 107 -2.85 -3.70 11.03
C ALA A 107 -1.65 -2.95 10.47
N GLY A 108 -1.32 -3.12 9.19
CA GLY A 108 -0.10 -2.54 8.64
C GLY A 108 0.06 -2.73 7.14
N LEU A 109 1.24 -2.34 6.66
CA LEU A 109 1.61 -2.34 5.25
C LEU A 109 2.89 -3.15 5.02
N ILE A 110 2.98 -3.80 3.86
CA ILE A 110 4.23 -4.32 3.30
C ILE A 110 4.39 -3.69 1.92
N GLY A 111 5.50 -3.02 1.66
CA GLY A 111 5.79 -2.42 0.36
C GLY A 111 7.15 -2.85 -0.18
N PHE A 112 7.25 -3.05 -1.49
CA PHE A 112 8.52 -3.32 -2.17
C PHE A 112 8.83 -2.25 -3.23
N SER A 113 10.07 -1.73 -3.24
CA SER A 113 10.54 -0.73 -4.20
C SER A 113 9.57 0.46 -4.29
N GLN A 114 8.92 0.69 -5.44
CA GLN A 114 7.88 1.71 -5.58
C GLN A 114 6.72 1.56 -4.58
N GLY A 115 6.32 0.32 -4.27
CA GLY A 115 5.32 0.04 -3.24
C GLY A 115 5.79 0.34 -1.82
N ALA A 116 7.10 0.33 -1.55
CA ALA A 116 7.67 0.75 -0.27
C ALA A 116 7.54 2.27 -0.09
N SER A 117 7.89 3.03 -1.13
CA SER A 117 7.71 4.49 -1.13
C SER A 117 6.22 4.85 -0.95
N LEU A 118 5.29 4.12 -1.61
CA LEU A 118 3.86 4.31 -1.41
C LEU A 118 3.40 3.95 0.02
N ALA A 119 3.84 2.82 0.58
CA ALA A 119 3.49 2.41 1.94
C ALA A 119 3.89 3.48 2.98
N ALA A 120 5.10 4.01 2.86
CA ALA A 120 5.58 5.06 3.75
C ALA A 120 4.79 6.36 3.58
N SER A 121 4.42 6.73 2.36
CA SER A 121 3.56 7.88 2.09
C SER A 121 2.15 7.74 2.64
N LEU A 122 1.56 6.54 2.59
CA LEU A 122 0.25 6.28 3.21
C LEU A 122 0.30 6.44 4.73
N LEU A 123 1.36 5.97 5.39
CA LEU A 123 1.56 6.21 6.81
C LEU A 123 1.74 7.69 7.14
N LEU A 124 2.51 8.42 6.32
CA LEU A 124 2.70 9.86 6.52
C LEU A 124 1.38 10.63 6.36
N ARG A 125 0.58 10.30 5.33
CA ARG A 125 -0.76 10.85 5.15
C ARG A 125 -1.64 10.61 6.37
N GLN A 126 -1.69 9.38 6.87
CA GLN A 126 -2.43 9.06 8.09
C GLN A 126 -1.96 9.87 9.30
N GLN A 127 -0.65 10.04 9.49
CA GLN A 127 -0.12 10.85 10.58
C GLN A 127 -0.60 12.30 10.50
N ARG A 128 -0.53 12.91 9.31
CA ARG A 128 -1.02 14.28 9.07
C ARG A 128 -2.51 14.40 9.34
N ASP A 129 -3.31 13.46 8.83
CA ASP A 129 -4.76 13.48 9.04
C ASP A 129 -5.11 13.37 10.53
N ASN A 130 -4.37 12.54 11.30
CA ASN A 130 -4.55 12.43 12.74
C ASN A 130 -4.18 13.72 13.48
N GLU A 131 -3.09 14.38 13.10
CA GLU A 131 -2.63 15.65 13.68
C GLU A 131 -3.60 16.80 13.36
N SER A 132 -4.13 16.86 12.13
CA SER A 132 -5.15 17.83 11.73
C SER A 132 -6.48 17.63 12.46
N GLN A 133 -6.91 16.38 12.68
CA GLN A 133 -8.10 16.09 13.47
C GLN A 133 -7.93 16.46 14.94
N ALA A 134 -6.77 16.16 15.53
CA ALA A 134 -6.48 16.52 16.92
C ALA A 134 -6.45 18.04 17.15
N SER A 135 -5.98 18.80 16.17
CA SER A 135 -5.93 20.28 16.25
C SER A 135 -7.26 20.97 15.93
N SER A 136 -8.22 20.27 15.29
CA SER A 136 -9.49 20.84 14.82
C SER A 136 -10.69 20.61 15.74
N TRP A 137 -10.48 20.43 17.07
CA TRP A 137 -11.54 20.15 18.07
C TRP A 137 -12.86 20.90 17.80
N GLY A 138 -13.83 20.21 17.17
CA GLY A 138 -15.19 20.71 16.92
C GLY A 138 -15.50 21.22 15.51
N MET A 139 -14.52 21.34 14.61
CA MET A 139 -14.76 21.66 13.19
C MET A 139 -14.64 20.36 12.38
N GLY A 140 -15.72 19.86 11.82
CA GLY A 140 -15.72 18.62 11.05
C GLY A 140 -14.89 18.71 9.78
N CYS A 141 -13.61 18.33 9.84
CA CYS A 141 -12.76 18.14 8.67
C CYS A 141 -13.05 16.75 8.07
N SER A 142 -13.76 16.71 6.96
CA SER A 142 -14.00 15.45 6.24
C SER A 142 -12.74 15.06 5.47
N VAL A 143 -12.03 14.03 5.96
CA VAL A 143 -10.86 13.48 5.28
C VAL A 143 -11.33 12.73 4.03
N LYS A 144 -10.81 13.11 2.87
CA LYS A 144 -11.00 12.33 1.63
C LYS A 144 -10.20 11.03 1.80
N ASN A 145 -10.89 9.88 1.83
CA ASN A 145 -10.35 8.54 2.05
C ASN A 145 -9.69 8.34 3.43
N PRO A 146 -10.48 8.17 4.51
CA PRO A 146 -9.94 7.95 5.85
C PRO A 146 -9.06 6.69 5.87
N SER A 147 -7.84 6.84 6.39
CA SER A 147 -6.92 5.72 6.56
C SER A 147 -7.50 4.69 7.54
N PRO A 148 -7.33 3.38 7.32
CA PRO A 148 -7.88 2.35 8.20
C PRO A 148 -7.10 2.18 9.52
N GLY A 149 -6.16 3.09 9.84
CA GLY A 149 -5.42 3.08 11.10
C GLY A 149 -4.24 2.10 11.13
N TYR A 150 -3.42 2.09 10.06
CA TYR A 150 -2.22 1.26 9.99
C TYR A 150 -1.27 1.57 11.16
N ARG A 151 -0.76 0.53 11.81
CA ARG A 151 0.13 0.64 12.98
C ARG A 151 1.61 0.56 12.62
N PHE A 152 1.94 -0.01 11.47
CA PHE A 152 3.33 -0.14 11.00
C PHE A 152 3.41 -0.33 9.48
N ALA A 153 4.60 -0.15 8.92
CA ALA A 153 4.95 -0.62 7.59
C ALA A 153 6.29 -1.36 7.56
N VAL A 154 6.39 -2.40 6.74
CA VAL A 154 7.65 -3.06 6.37
C VAL A 154 8.01 -2.66 4.94
N LEU A 155 9.17 -2.03 4.78
CA LEU A 155 9.61 -1.35 3.57
C LEU A 155 10.82 -2.09 2.99
N PHE A 156 10.62 -2.79 1.88
CA PHE A 156 11.68 -3.53 1.21
C PHE A 156 12.24 -2.75 0.02
N ALA A 157 13.57 -2.55 -0.02
CA ALA A 157 14.26 -1.91 -1.14
C ALA A 157 13.65 -0.56 -1.59
N GLY A 158 13.06 0.18 -0.64
CA GLY A 158 12.51 1.51 -0.89
C GLY A 158 13.62 2.53 -1.17
N ARG A 159 13.34 3.50 -2.04
CA ARG A 159 14.21 4.66 -2.26
C ARG A 159 13.42 5.92 -1.94
N GLY A 160 14.05 6.90 -1.30
CA GLY A 160 13.46 8.23 -1.06
C GLY A 160 13.45 9.10 -2.34
N PRO A 161 12.69 10.20 -2.36
CA PRO A 161 11.82 10.72 -1.29
C PRO A 161 10.41 10.09 -1.26
N LEU A 162 9.65 10.38 -0.20
CA LEU A 162 8.25 9.99 -0.06
C LEU A 162 7.38 10.66 -1.14
N MET A 163 6.35 9.94 -1.62
CA MET A 163 5.33 10.48 -2.52
C MET A 163 4.35 11.36 -1.75
N ASP A 164 3.94 12.49 -2.31
CA ASP A 164 2.83 13.28 -1.78
C ASP A 164 1.50 12.58 -2.11
N MET A 165 0.82 12.09 -1.07
CA MET A 165 -0.45 11.37 -1.19
C MET A 165 -1.65 12.26 -0.85
N GLY A 166 -1.46 13.58 -0.79
CA GLY A 166 -2.51 14.59 -0.66
C GLY A 166 -3.24 14.58 0.69
N SER A 167 -3.11 15.67 1.43
CA SER A 167 -4.15 16.14 2.33
C SER A 167 -4.05 17.67 2.37
N SER A 168 -4.92 18.32 1.59
CA SER A 168 -5.26 19.75 1.69
C SER A 168 -4.09 20.76 1.64
N GLY A 169 -3.73 21.20 0.43
CA GLY A 169 -3.38 22.59 0.11
C GLY A 169 -2.34 23.36 0.95
N ASP A 170 -1.07 22.95 0.90
CA ASP A 170 0.07 23.89 0.83
C ASP A 170 1.27 23.17 0.19
N ASN A 171 1.61 23.54 -1.05
CA ASN A 171 2.55 22.83 -1.92
C ASN A 171 4.00 23.35 -1.81
N THR A 172 4.37 24.00 -0.71
CA THR A 172 5.68 24.71 -0.64
C THR A 172 6.62 24.31 0.49
N GLN A 173 6.33 23.27 1.27
CA GLN A 173 7.29 22.75 2.25
C GLN A 173 7.55 21.24 2.09
N PHE A 174 8.60 20.89 1.33
CA PHE A 174 9.40 19.70 1.67
C PHE A 174 10.23 20.01 2.94
N GLY A 175 9.55 20.32 4.03
CA GLY A 175 10.14 20.66 5.32
C GLY A 175 9.97 19.51 6.29
N SER A 176 11.08 18.86 6.68
CA SER A 176 11.28 18.18 7.98
C SER A 176 10.24 17.17 8.51
N ASP A 177 9.24 16.75 7.74
CA ASP A 177 8.20 15.85 8.23
C ASP A 177 8.75 14.43 8.41
N LEU A 178 9.14 14.13 9.64
CA LEU A 178 9.58 12.82 10.07
C LEU A 178 8.36 11.89 10.18
N LEU A 179 8.40 10.77 9.46
CA LEU A 179 7.46 9.67 9.67
C LEU A 179 7.71 9.06 11.06
N ARG A 180 6.75 9.22 11.98
CA ARG A 180 6.84 8.73 13.37
C ARG A 180 6.19 7.38 13.58
N LEU A 181 5.31 6.96 12.66
CA LEU A 181 4.71 5.63 12.72
C LEU A 181 5.79 4.55 12.48
N PRO A 182 5.74 3.43 13.23
CA PRO A 182 6.75 2.38 13.14
C PRO A 182 7.02 1.90 11.71
N THR A 183 8.29 1.94 11.30
CA THR A 183 8.74 1.37 10.02
C THR A 183 9.91 0.41 10.23
N ILE A 184 9.89 -0.70 9.50
CA ILE A 184 11.00 -1.64 9.39
C ILE A 184 11.55 -1.52 7.98
N HIS A 185 12.85 -1.31 7.85
CA HIS A 185 13.54 -1.15 6.56
C HIS A 185 14.38 -2.40 6.30
N ALA A 186 14.20 -3.02 5.13
CA ALA A 186 14.84 -4.28 4.76
C ALA A 186 15.27 -4.34 3.29
#